data_AF-H3RK34-F1
#
_entry.id   AF-H3RK34-F1
#
_cell.length_a   1.000
_cell.length_b   1.000
_cell.length_c   1.000
_cell.angle_alpha   90.00
_cell.angle_beta   90.00
_cell.angle_gamma   90.00
#
_symmetry.space_group_name_H-M   'P 1'
#
loop_
_entity.id
_entity.type
_entity.pdbx_description
1 polymer ?
#
loop_
_entity_poly.entity_id
_entity_poly.type
_entity_poly.pdbx_seq_one_letter_code
_entity_poly.pdbx_strand_id
1 'polypeptide(L)'
;MGIPQGYSPFTLAVEVSALLAAADLLSLDGDEVAANHLRETADCWNEQIEKWTFAGEPDFCASVGIAGHYVRIAPPGATDEASASGETEIRNQTPDRAILSTTDVLSPDALALVRFGLRAADDPHIVDTVKAIDHSLRVELPQGPLWYRYTGDGYGEHEDGAPFDGIGQGRPWPLLAGERAHYELAAGRREVAEALLSTLEKSAGPGGLLPEQTWDGPDIPERELFFGQPAGSAMPLVWAHSEHIKLVRSLRDGVVFDMPPQGVERYIRNKTASHLRIWRFNNRLSSVPVGKQLRLETEANALVHWSTDNWTTVSDSPAIPSGLGTYYVDLPLQHEDAGTRVVFTFYWPDVENWEHTDFTVQVVNEPENQMRIDREE
;
A
#
# COMPACT_ATOMS: atom_id res chain seq x y z
N MET A 1 15.30 -10.93 12.94
CA MET A 1 13.97 -10.37 13.26
C MET A 1 13.20 -10.26 11.96
N GLY A 2 11.98 -10.79 11.89
CA GLY A 2 11.17 -10.80 10.66
C GLY A 2 10.77 -9.39 10.24
N ILE A 3 10.35 -9.20 9.00
CA ILE A 3 9.70 -7.97 8.51
C ILE A 3 8.22 -8.04 8.93
N PRO A 4 7.56 -6.94 9.35
CA PRO A 4 6.11 -6.96 9.58
C PRO A 4 5.39 -7.50 8.35
N GLN A 5 4.53 -8.49 8.52
CA GLN A 5 3.80 -9.12 7.42
C GLN A 5 2.41 -8.52 7.35
N GLY A 6 1.90 -8.27 6.14
CA GLY A 6 0.60 -7.66 5.96
C GLY A 6 0.47 -6.85 4.68
N TYR A 7 -0.66 -6.15 4.55
CA TYR A 7 -0.96 -5.28 3.43
C TYR A 7 -0.57 -3.85 3.78
N SER A 8 0.52 -3.36 3.19
CA SER A 8 0.95 -1.96 3.33
C SER A 8 0.61 -1.18 2.07
N PRO A 9 -0.02 0.00 2.17
CA PRO A 9 -0.27 0.87 1.01
C PRO A 9 0.98 1.15 0.19
N PHE A 10 2.12 1.39 0.86
CA PHE A 10 3.40 1.64 0.20
C PHE A 10 3.87 0.44 -0.61
N THR A 11 3.89 -0.74 0.02
CA THR A 11 4.34 -1.96 -0.65
C THR A 11 3.43 -2.33 -1.82
N LEU A 12 2.11 -2.24 -1.64
CA LEU A 12 1.14 -2.48 -2.70
C LEU A 12 1.33 -1.49 -3.87
N ALA A 13 1.59 -0.21 -3.58
CA ALA A 13 1.85 0.80 -4.59
C ALA A 13 3.05 0.44 -5.47
N VAL A 14 4.14 0.00 -4.83
CA VAL A 14 5.37 -0.43 -5.51
C VAL A 14 5.14 -1.71 -6.32
N GLU A 15 4.51 -2.72 -5.70
CA GLU A 15 4.27 -4.03 -6.33
C GLU A 15 3.39 -3.91 -7.58
N VAL A 16 2.23 -3.23 -7.49
CA VAL A 16 1.34 -3.01 -8.62
C VAL A 16 2.05 -2.26 -9.75
N SER A 17 2.81 -1.21 -9.42
CA SER A 17 3.55 -0.45 -10.43
C SER A 17 4.66 -1.26 -11.09
N ALA A 18 5.33 -2.12 -10.31
CA ALA A 18 6.36 -3.02 -10.82
C ALA A 18 5.78 -4.08 -11.77
N LEU A 19 4.62 -4.66 -11.44
CA LEU A 19 3.91 -5.60 -12.31
C LEU A 19 3.57 -4.95 -13.66
N LEU A 20 3.06 -3.71 -13.65
CA LEU A 20 2.74 -2.98 -14.88
C LEU A 20 4.00 -2.64 -15.70
N ALA A 21 5.06 -2.15 -15.06
CA ALA A 21 6.31 -1.86 -15.75
C ALA A 21 6.95 -3.13 -16.35
N ALA A 22 6.91 -4.25 -15.62
CA ALA A 22 7.38 -5.54 -16.11
C ALA A 22 6.52 -6.05 -17.28
N ALA A 23 5.20 -5.85 -17.25
CA ALA A 23 4.32 -6.21 -18.36
C ALA A 23 4.68 -5.46 -19.65
N ASP A 24 5.01 -4.17 -19.55
CA ASP A 24 5.45 -3.39 -20.71
C ASP A 24 6.77 -3.93 -21.28
N LEU A 25 7.74 -4.27 -20.43
CA LEU A 25 8.99 -4.89 -20.86
C LEU A 25 8.76 -6.24 -21.56
N LEU A 26 7.89 -7.09 -21.01
CA LEU A 26 7.55 -8.37 -21.63
C LEU A 26 6.80 -8.21 -22.96
N SER A 27 5.94 -7.20 -23.08
CA SER A 27 5.27 -6.87 -24.34
C SER A 27 6.28 -6.44 -25.41
N LEU A 28 7.30 -5.66 -25.04
CA LEU A 28 8.39 -5.27 -25.94
C LEU A 28 9.20 -6.48 -26.45
N ASP A 29 9.33 -7.51 -25.61
CA ASP A 29 9.99 -8.77 -25.97
C ASP A 29 9.05 -9.77 -26.68
N GLY A 30 7.76 -9.43 -26.84
CA GLY A 30 6.76 -10.22 -27.55
C GLY A 30 6.04 -11.28 -26.71
N ASP A 31 6.26 -11.31 -25.38
CA ASP A 31 5.56 -12.22 -24.46
C ASP A 31 4.27 -11.58 -23.92
N GLU A 32 3.27 -11.51 -24.80
CA GLU A 32 1.96 -10.95 -24.45
C GLU A 32 1.17 -11.79 -23.45
N VAL A 33 1.46 -13.09 -23.35
CA VAL A 33 0.78 -13.97 -22.37
C VAL A 33 1.20 -13.58 -20.96
N ALA A 34 2.52 -13.50 -20.71
CA ALA A 34 3.03 -13.07 -19.41
C ALA A 34 2.69 -11.61 -19.12
N ALA A 35 2.79 -10.72 -20.12
CA ALA A 35 2.44 -9.32 -19.96
C ALA A 35 0.98 -9.12 -19.52
N ASN A 36 0.03 -9.80 -20.17
CA ASN A 36 -1.38 -9.68 -19.81
C ASN A 36 -1.66 -10.28 -18.43
N HIS A 37 -1.03 -11.41 -18.09
CA HIS A 37 -1.15 -12.01 -16.76
C HIS A 37 -0.67 -11.06 -15.64
N LEU A 38 0.44 -10.34 -15.84
CA LEU A 38 0.92 -9.33 -14.89
C LEU A 38 -0.03 -8.13 -14.78
N ARG A 39 -0.57 -7.63 -15.89
CA ARG A 39 -1.54 -6.52 -15.88
C ARG A 39 -2.82 -6.90 -15.14
N GLU A 40 -3.32 -8.09 -15.36
CA GLU A 40 -4.53 -8.59 -14.69
C GLU A 40 -4.32 -8.81 -13.18
N THR A 41 -3.13 -9.29 -12.81
CA THR A 41 -2.72 -9.37 -11.39
C THR A 41 -2.65 -7.97 -10.76
N ALA A 42 -2.02 -7.01 -11.45
CA ALA A 42 -1.94 -5.62 -11.01
C ALA A 42 -3.33 -5.00 -10.82
N ASP A 43 -4.25 -5.22 -11.75
CA ASP A 43 -5.63 -4.71 -11.66
C ASP A 43 -6.38 -5.33 -10.48
N CYS A 44 -6.25 -6.65 -10.30
CA CYS A 44 -6.86 -7.38 -9.19
C CYS A 44 -6.39 -6.83 -7.84
N TRP A 45 -5.12 -6.51 -7.71
CA TRP A 45 -4.57 -5.95 -6.47
C TRP A 45 -4.95 -4.49 -6.29
N ASN A 46 -4.83 -3.67 -7.34
CA ASN A 46 -5.14 -2.26 -7.31
C ASN A 46 -6.59 -1.99 -6.89
N GLU A 47 -7.56 -2.78 -7.37
CA GLU A 47 -8.98 -2.63 -7.05
C GLU A 47 -9.31 -2.93 -5.57
N GLN A 48 -8.45 -3.65 -4.86
CA GLN A 48 -8.71 -4.12 -3.50
C GLN A 48 -7.91 -3.38 -2.42
N ILE A 49 -7.08 -2.40 -2.80
CA ILE A 49 -6.23 -1.65 -1.87
C ILE A 49 -7.05 -1.03 -0.73
N GLU A 50 -8.16 -0.35 -1.04
CA GLU A 50 -9.00 0.30 -0.03
C GLU A 50 -9.62 -0.74 0.92
N LYS A 51 -10.11 -1.86 0.37
CA LYS A 51 -10.67 -2.94 1.19
C LYS A 51 -9.66 -3.43 2.23
N TRP A 52 -8.40 -3.61 1.82
CA TRP A 52 -7.36 -4.13 2.70
C TRP A 52 -6.80 -3.09 3.65
N THR A 53 -6.74 -1.83 3.24
CA THR A 53 -5.88 -0.84 3.91
C THR A 53 -6.57 0.46 4.32
N PHE A 54 -7.84 0.69 3.99
CA PHE A 54 -8.56 1.91 4.37
C PHE A 54 -9.60 1.62 5.47
N ALA A 55 -9.38 2.22 6.64
CA ALA A 55 -10.30 2.20 7.77
C ALA A 55 -9.99 3.35 8.72
N GLY A 56 -10.75 3.51 9.78
CA GLY A 56 -10.39 4.40 10.85
C GLY A 56 -11.28 4.19 12.06
N GLU A 57 -10.75 4.51 13.23
CA GLU A 57 -11.53 4.48 14.46
C GLU A 57 -12.65 5.55 14.35
N PRO A 58 -13.93 5.19 14.58
CA PRO A 58 -15.05 6.10 14.34
C PRO A 58 -14.98 7.45 15.07
N ASP A 59 -14.58 7.48 16.34
CA ASP A 59 -14.53 8.73 17.12
C ASP A 59 -13.37 9.62 16.65
N PHE A 60 -12.21 9.04 16.32
CA PHE A 60 -11.09 9.73 15.68
C PHE A 60 -11.52 10.34 14.35
N CYS A 61 -12.14 9.53 13.48
CA CYS A 61 -12.60 9.98 12.17
C CYS A 61 -13.59 11.14 12.26
N ALA A 62 -14.54 11.05 13.19
CA ALA A 62 -15.49 12.12 13.46
C ALA A 62 -14.80 13.40 13.96
N SER A 63 -13.77 13.28 14.81
CA SER A 63 -13.05 14.42 15.38
C SER A 63 -12.24 15.21 14.35
N VAL A 64 -11.72 14.54 13.31
CA VAL A 64 -10.92 15.15 12.23
C VAL A 64 -11.77 15.46 10.99
N GLY A 65 -13.01 14.98 10.93
CA GLY A 65 -13.93 15.21 9.81
C GLY A 65 -13.53 14.44 8.56
N ILE A 66 -13.25 13.15 8.73
CA ILE A 66 -12.83 12.21 7.68
C ILE A 66 -13.68 10.94 7.70
N ALA A 67 -13.76 10.22 6.58
CA ALA A 67 -14.44 8.92 6.50
C ALA A 67 -13.58 7.75 7.00
N GLY A 68 -12.26 7.92 6.99
CA GLY A 68 -11.25 6.93 7.35
C GLY A 68 -9.88 7.40 6.88
N HIS A 69 -8.86 6.55 7.01
CA HIS A 69 -7.55 6.79 6.42
C HIS A 69 -6.90 5.47 6.02
N TYR A 70 -5.86 5.54 5.20
CA TYR A 70 -5.01 4.36 5.02
C TYR A 70 -4.26 4.06 6.32
N VAL A 71 -4.30 2.81 6.75
CA VAL A 71 -3.49 2.30 7.86
C VAL A 71 -2.08 2.01 7.34
N ARG A 72 -1.08 2.04 8.23
CA ARG A 72 0.33 1.76 7.88
C ARG A 72 0.49 0.36 7.29
N ILE A 73 -0.10 -0.62 7.96
CA ILE A 73 -0.07 -2.02 7.58
C ILE A 73 -1.27 -2.74 8.18
N ALA A 74 -2.09 -3.35 7.33
CA ALA A 74 -3.14 -4.23 7.79
C ALA A 74 -2.57 -5.65 8.01
N PRO A 75 -3.08 -6.42 8.99
CA PRO A 75 -2.59 -7.76 9.28
C PRO A 75 -2.74 -8.69 8.06
N PRO A 76 -1.91 -9.75 7.97
CA PRO A 76 -2.01 -10.71 6.89
C PRO A 76 -3.30 -11.51 7.02
N GLY A 77 -3.86 -11.93 5.89
CA GLY A 77 -5.08 -12.73 5.85
C GLY A 77 -5.38 -13.17 4.43
N ALA A 78 -6.35 -14.07 4.28
CA ALA A 78 -6.96 -14.34 2.98
C ALA A 78 -7.50 -13.03 2.39
N THR A 79 -7.36 -12.82 1.09
CA THR A 79 -7.67 -11.54 0.44
C THR A 79 -9.09 -11.01 0.73
N ASP A 80 -10.06 -11.90 0.93
CA ASP A 80 -11.43 -11.52 1.20
C ASP A 80 -11.76 -11.31 2.69
N GLU A 81 -10.95 -11.88 3.58
CA GLU A 81 -10.98 -11.70 5.04
C GLU A 81 -10.09 -10.53 5.51
N ALA A 82 -9.04 -10.22 4.74
CA ALA A 82 -8.11 -9.14 5.00
C ALA A 82 -8.85 -7.81 5.07
N SER A 83 -8.60 -7.08 6.14
CA SER A 83 -9.20 -5.78 6.42
C SER A 83 -8.23 -4.92 7.22
N ALA A 84 -8.42 -3.61 7.15
CA ALA A 84 -7.66 -2.63 7.92
C ALA A 84 -8.07 -2.58 9.41
N SER A 85 -8.25 -3.74 10.04
CA SER A 85 -8.65 -3.90 11.44
C SER A 85 -7.78 -4.94 12.15
N GLY A 86 -7.90 -5.03 13.48
CA GLY A 86 -7.11 -5.94 14.30
C GLY A 86 -6.00 -5.21 15.06
N GLU A 87 -4.89 -5.90 15.29
CA GLU A 87 -3.77 -5.40 16.09
C GLU A 87 -2.50 -5.27 15.23
N THR A 88 -1.73 -4.20 15.46
CA THR A 88 -0.46 -3.93 14.79
C THR A 88 0.66 -3.85 15.82
N GLU A 89 1.73 -4.62 15.59
CA GLU A 89 2.95 -4.56 16.40
C GLU A 89 3.70 -3.26 16.14
N ILE A 90 3.99 -2.54 17.23
CA ILE A 90 4.79 -1.33 17.24
C ILE A 90 6.20 -1.66 17.70
N ARG A 91 7.17 -1.43 16.82
CA ARG A 91 8.57 -1.74 17.11
C ARG A 91 9.19 -0.70 17.99
N ASN A 92 10.25 -1.14 18.69
CA ASN A 92 11.10 -0.26 19.49
C ASN A 92 10.35 0.41 20.64
N GLN A 93 9.31 -0.28 21.14
CA GLN A 93 8.51 0.14 22.27
C GLN A 93 8.66 -0.82 23.45
N THR A 94 8.32 -0.32 24.64
CA THR A 94 8.14 -1.16 25.83
C THR A 94 6.92 -2.07 25.64
N PRO A 95 6.83 -3.22 26.36
CA PRO A 95 5.74 -4.19 26.17
C PRO A 95 4.32 -3.61 26.30
N ASP A 96 4.13 -2.57 27.11
CA ASP A 96 2.84 -1.88 27.29
C ASP A 96 2.42 -1.00 26.10
N ARG A 97 3.34 -0.72 25.16
CA ARG A 97 3.12 0.09 23.95
C ARG A 97 3.44 -0.64 22.66
N ALA A 98 3.77 -1.92 22.74
CA ALA A 98 4.21 -2.73 21.61
C ALA A 98 3.07 -3.18 20.68
N ILE A 99 1.81 -2.91 21.04
CA ILE A 99 0.63 -3.28 20.25
C ILE A 99 -0.36 -2.11 20.28
N LEU A 100 -0.83 -1.72 19.10
CA LEU A 100 -1.92 -0.74 18.92
C LEU A 100 -3.01 -1.34 18.02
N SER A 101 -4.22 -0.77 18.07
CA SER A 101 -5.24 -1.08 17.07
C SER A 101 -4.73 -0.70 15.68
N THR A 102 -4.91 -1.55 14.69
CA THR A 102 -4.50 -1.28 13.30
C THR A 102 -5.10 0.03 12.77
N THR A 103 -6.32 0.36 13.17
CA THR A 103 -7.00 1.60 12.80
C THR A 103 -6.36 2.86 13.37
N ASP A 104 -5.49 2.73 14.38
CA ASP A 104 -4.84 3.87 15.04
C ASP A 104 -3.42 4.09 14.49
N VAL A 105 -2.90 3.12 13.73
CA VAL A 105 -1.54 3.14 13.19
C VAL A 105 -1.57 3.61 11.76
N LEU A 106 -1.25 4.89 11.56
CA LEU A 106 -1.13 5.50 10.23
C LEU A 106 0.30 5.95 9.96
N SER A 107 0.61 6.19 8.70
CA SER A 107 1.95 6.53 8.22
C SER A 107 1.87 7.43 6.98
N PRO A 108 2.81 8.40 6.79
CA PRO A 108 2.87 9.19 5.58
C PRO A 108 3.19 8.37 4.32
N ASP A 109 3.69 7.14 4.47
CA ASP A 109 4.03 6.25 3.36
C ASP A 109 2.84 5.89 2.46
N ALA A 110 1.59 6.05 2.94
CA ALA A 110 0.38 5.89 2.14
C ALA A 110 0.32 6.84 0.92
N LEU A 111 1.03 7.97 0.97
CA LEU A 111 1.16 8.89 -0.17
C LEU A 111 1.90 8.25 -1.36
N ALA A 112 2.55 7.11 -1.18
CA ALA A 112 3.08 6.30 -2.27
C ALA A 112 2.00 5.89 -3.28
N LEU A 113 0.74 5.71 -2.87
CA LEU A 113 -0.36 5.44 -3.80
C LEU A 113 -0.51 6.55 -4.86
N VAL A 114 -0.25 7.80 -4.49
CA VAL A 114 -0.21 8.92 -5.43
C VAL A 114 1.12 8.96 -6.16
N ARG A 115 2.25 8.88 -5.44
CA ARG A 115 3.59 8.97 -6.02
C ARG A 115 3.83 7.94 -7.13
N PHE A 116 3.27 6.74 -6.97
CA PHE A 116 3.36 5.64 -7.94
C PHE A 116 2.21 5.62 -8.96
N GLY A 117 1.33 6.63 -8.93
CA GLY A 117 0.30 6.82 -9.95
C GLY A 117 -0.91 5.90 -9.84
N LEU A 118 -1.18 5.30 -8.69
CA LEU A 118 -2.35 4.42 -8.50
C LEU A 118 -3.61 5.19 -8.07
N ARG A 119 -3.45 6.30 -7.35
CA ARG A 119 -4.54 7.19 -6.93
C ARG A 119 -4.24 8.62 -7.36
N ALA A 120 -5.29 9.36 -7.69
CA ALA A 120 -5.17 10.79 -7.94
C ALA A 120 -4.90 11.52 -6.62
N ALA A 121 -4.24 12.68 -6.68
CA ALA A 121 -3.90 13.44 -5.47
C ALA A 121 -5.14 14.02 -4.76
N ASP A 122 -6.25 14.15 -5.49
CA ASP A 122 -7.56 14.59 -5.04
C ASP A 122 -8.54 13.43 -4.75
N ASP A 123 -8.07 12.17 -4.79
CA ASP A 123 -8.87 11.03 -4.37
C ASP A 123 -9.35 11.24 -2.91
N PRO A 124 -10.64 11.07 -2.59
CA PRO A 124 -11.15 11.34 -1.25
C PRO A 124 -10.48 10.53 -0.15
N HIS A 125 -10.10 9.28 -0.42
CA HIS A 125 -9.37 8.45 0.56
C HIS A 125 -7.98 9.04 0.84
N ILE A 126 -7.31 9.57 -0.19
CA ILE A 126 -6.01 10.23 -0.06
C ILE A 126 -6.15 11.53 0.72
N VAL A 127 -7.12 12.37 0.36
CA VAL A 127 -7.34 13.67 1.03
C VAL A 127 -7.65 13.47 2.53
N ASP A 128 -8.48 12.48 2.86
CA ASP A 128 -8.78 12.16 4.25
C ASP A 128 -7.56 11.58 4.99
N THR A 129 -6.77 10.73 4.33
CA THR A 129 -5.51 10.21 4.89
C THR A 129 -4.50 11.32 5.16
N VAL A 130 -4.37 12.31 4.26
CA VAL A 130 -3.51 13.49 4.42
C VAL A 130 -3.91 14.28 5.67
N LYS A 131 -5.21 14.49 5.91
CA LYS A 131 -5.69 15.15 7.14
C LYS A 131 -5.35 14.35 8.39
N ALA A 132 -5.53 13.02 8.36
CA ALA A 132 -5.20 12.15 9.49
C ALA A 132 -3.69 12.16 9.79
N ILE A 133 -2.84 12.10 8.76
CA ILE A 133 -1.39 12.24 8.87
C ILE A 133 -1.01 13.58 9.52
N ASP A 134 -1.61 14.68 9.06
CA ASP A 134 -1.29 16.00 9.59
C ASP A 134 -1.75 16.20 11.02
N HIS A 135 -2.89 15.62 11.38
CA HIS A 135 -3.40 15.67 12.74
C HIS A 135 -2.50 14.90 13.71
N SER A 136 -2.07 13.69 13.31
CA SER A 136 -1.46 12.74 14.24
C SER A 136 0.07 12.73 14.22
N LEU A 137 0.70 13.07 13.09
CA LEU A 137 2.15 12.86 12.89
C LEU A 137 2.92 14.14 12.57
N ARG A 138 2.26 15.28 12.38
CA ARG A 138 2.93 16.54 12.04
C ARG A 138 3.46 17.23 13.29
N VAL A 139 4.67 17.77 13.19
CA VAL A 139 5.25 18.68 14.17
C VAL A 139 5.68 19.97 13.50
N GLU A 140 5.50 21.10 14.18
CA GLU A 140 6.01 22.40 13.74
C GLU A 140 7.38 22.65 14.37
N LEU A 141 8.39 22.83 13.54
CA LEU A 141 9.76 23.14 13.95
C LEU A 141 10.21 24.49 13.35
N PRO A 142 11.32 25.09 13.82
CA PRO A 142 11.77 26.40 13.33
C PRO A 142 12.00 26.47 11.81
N GLN A 143 12.35 25.34 11.19
CA GLN A 143 12.51 25.21 9.73
C GLN A 143 11.20 25.05 8.96
N GLY A 144 10.09 24.77 9.63
CA GLY A 144 8.80 24.37 9.06
C GLY A 144 8.35 22.97 9.50
N PRO A 145 7.26 22.46 8.92
CA PRO A 145 6.63 21.23 9.39
C PRO A 145 7.43 19.98 8.98
N LEU A 146 7.59 19.06 9.92
CA LEU A 146 8.11 17.71 9.69
C LEU A 146 7.09 16.67 10.17
N TRP A 147 7.30 15.40 9.83
CA TRP A 147 6.43 14.29 10.23
C TRP A 147 7.21 13.16 10.88
N TYR A 148 6.60 12.47 11.84
CA TYR A 148 7.04 11.16 12.31
C TYR A 148 6.73 10.08 11.26
N ARG A 149 7.43 8.94 11.33
CA ARG A 149 7.19 7.84 10.37
C ARG A 149 5.82 7.20 10.53
N TYR A 150 5.37 6.94 11.76
CA TYR A 150 4.07 6.34 12.02
C TYR A 150 3.65 6.52 13.49
N THR A 151 2.37 6.28 13.81
CA THR A 151 1.84 6.37 15.17
C THR A 151 2.60 5.44 16.12
N GLY A 152 3.11 6.00 17.23
CA GLY A 152 3.78 5.22 18.27
C GLY A 152 5.18 4.73 17.90
N ASP A 153 5.79 5.24 16.84
CA ASP A 153 7.16 4.89 16.46
C ASP A 153 8.16 5.08 17.63
N GLY A 154 8.94 4.04 17.92
CA GLY A 154 9.89 4.02 19.04
C GLY A 154 11.36 4.10 18.63
N TYR A 155 11.68 4.21 17.34
CA TYR A 155 13.07 4.26 16.90
C TYR A 155 13.61 5.69 16.86
N GLY A 156 14.24 6.09 17.96
CA GLY A 156 14.92 7.37 18.15
C GLY A 156 15.40 7.49 19.60
N GLU A 157 15.96 8.63 19.97
CA GLU A 157 16.47 8.89 21.31
C GLU A 157 15.39 8.75 22.39
N HIS A 158 15.82 8.49 23.61
CA HIS A 158 14.96 8.56 24.80
C HIS A 158 14.52 10.00 25.11
N GLU A 159 13.52 10.16 25.98
CA GLU A 159 13.00 11.47 26.40
C GLU A 159 14.09 12.37 27.03
N ASP A 160 15.06 11.77 27.71
CA ASP A 160 16.22 12.46 28.31
C ASP A 160 17.38 12.71 27.34
N GLY A 161 17.16 12.44 26.04
CA GLY A 161 18.15 12.54 24.98
C GLY A 161 19.19 11.41 24.98
N ALA A 162 19.04 10.37 25.82
CA ALA A 162 19.94 9.22 25.74
C ALA A 162 19.84 8.55 24.36
N PRO A 163 20.96 8.05 23.79
CA PRO A 163 20.94 7.39 22.49
C PRO A 163 20.00 6.18 22.48
N PHE A 164 19.42 5.92 21.31
CA PHE A 164 18.62 4.73 21.06
C PHE A 164 19.37 3.44 21.41
N ASP A 165 18.74 2.55 22.18
CA ASP A 165 19.32 1.30 22.66
C ASP A 165 18.49 0.05 22.32
N GLY A 166 17.48 0.20 21.46
CA GLY A 166 16.54 -0.85 21.07
C GLY A 166 15.09 -0.44 21.30
N ILE A 167 14.86 0.48 22.24
CA ILE A 167 13.58 1.17 22.47
C ILE A 167 13.83 2.67 22.58
N GLY A 168 12.78 3.49 22.41
CA GLY A 168 12.91 4.94 22.50
C GLY A 168 11.67 5.67 21.99
N GLN A 169 11.89 6.88 21.48
CA GLN A 169 10.85 7.70 20.86
C GLN A 169 11.31 8.08 19.45
N GLY A 170 10.53 7.68 18.45
CA GLY A 170 10.73 8.12 17.08
C GLY A 170 10.68 9.63 16.98
N ARG A 171 11.59 10.20 16.20
CA ARG A 171 11.67 11.64 15.96
C ARG A 171 11.16 11.99 14.56
N PRO A 172 10.90 13.27 14.25
CA PRO A 172 10.50 13.70 12.91
C PRO A 172 11.61 13.50 11.87
N TRP A 173 11.21 13.13 10.65
CA TRP A 173 12.12 12.84 9.54
C TRP A 173 12.06 13.95 8.48
N PRO A 174 13.16 14.69 8.21
CA PRO A 174 13.19 15.70 7.16
C PRO A 174 12.79 15.17 5.78
N LEU A 175 13.20 13.94 5.47
CA LEU A 175 12.82 13.21 4.26
C LEU A 175 11.31 13.27 3.96
N LEU A 176 10.46 13.15 4.98
CA LEU A 176 9.01 13.07 4.81
C LEU A 176 8.40 14.42 4.41
N ALA A 177 9.06 15.55 4.69
CA ALA A 177 8.68 16.83 4.09
C ALA A 177 8.92 16.81 2.57
N GLY A 178 9.97 16.14 2.10
CA GLY A 178 10.24 15.94 0.67
C GLY A 178 9.21 15.03 -0.01
N GLU A 179 8.84 13.93 0.64
CA GLU A 179 7.78 13.04 0.12
C GLU A 179 6.43 13.74 0.09
N ARG A 180 6.10 14.50 1.15
CA ARG A 180 4.89 15.35 1.17
C ARG A 180 4.92 16.38 0.05
N ALA A 181 6.05 17.02 -0.21
CA ALA A 181 6.17 18.00 -1.30
C ALA A 181 5.84 17.41 -2.68
N HIS A 182 6.19 16.14 -2.93
CA HIS A 182 5.80 15.45 -4.17
C HIS A 182 4.28 15.26 -4.27
N TYR A 183 3.62 14.90 -3.16
CA TYR A 183 2.16 14.87 -3.10
C TYR A 183 1.56 16.26 -3.37
N GLU A 184 2.07 17.31 -2.71
CA GLU A 184 1.57 18.67 -2.90
C GLU A 184 1.75 19.15 -4.34
N LEU A 185 2.87 18.80 -4.98
CA LEU A 185 3.10 19.08 -6.40
C LEU A 185 2.10 18.32 -7.29
N ALA A 186 1.86 17.03 -7.03
CA ALA A 186 0.86 16.24 -7.75
C ALA A 186 -0.57 16.79 -7.57
N ALA A 187 -0.86 17.38 -6.41
CA ALA A 187 -2.11 18.07 -6.10
C ALA A 187 -2.21 19.49 -6.73
N GLY A 188 -1.23 19.91 -7.53
CA GLY A 188 -1.20 21.23 -8.16
C GLY A 188 -0.83 22.38 -7.20
N ARG A 189 -0.40 22.08 -5.97
CA ARG A 189 -0.06 23.05 -4.92
C ARG A 189 1.45 23.33 -4.91
N ARG A 190 1.95 23.84 -6.04
CA ARG A 190 3.39 24.09 -6.26
C ARG A 190 4.04 24.93 -5.17
N GLU A 191 3.39 26.02 -4.74
CA GLU A 191 3.94 26.93 -3.72
C GLU A 191 4.15 26.20 -2.37
N VAL A 192 3.28 25.25 -2.03
CA VAL A 192 3.41 24.42 -0.83
C VAL A 192 4.59 23.45 -0.99
N ALA A 193 4.75 22.84 -2.16
CA ALA A 193 5.89 21.97 -2.45
C ALA A 193 7.24 22.72 -2.38
N GLU A 194 7.30 23.97 -2.87
CA GLU A 194 8.48 24.83 -2.77
C GLU A 194 8.78 25.23 -1.31
N ALA A 195 7.76 25.49 -0.50
CA ALA A 195 7.92 25.74 0.92
C ALA A 195 8.48 24.51 1.66
N LEU A 196 7.98 23.31 1.34
CA LEU A 196 8.46 22.05 1.92
C LEU A 196 9.88 21.68 1.47
N LEU A 197 10.26 22.01 0.23
CA LEU A 197 11.67 21.94 -0.20
C LEU A 197 12.54 22.82 0.71
N SER A 198 12.12 24.06 0.99
CA SER A 198 12.86 24.95 1.90
C SER A 198 12.96 24.36 3.31
N THR A 199 11.91 23.72 3.82
CA THR A 199 11.94 23.03 5.12
C THR A 199 12.92 21.86 5.13
N LEU A 200 12.95 21.04 4.07
CA LEU A 200 13.94 19.96 3.93
C LEU A 200 15.36 20.53 3.94
N GLU A 201 15.64 21.55 3.14
CA GLU A 201 16.97 22.18 3.04
C GLU A 201 17.43 22.81 4.37
N LYS A 202 16.51 23.47 5.10
CA LYS A 202 16.79 24.06 6.42
C LYS A 202 16.99 23.02 7.52
N SER A 203 16.62 21.76 7.29
CA SER A 203 16.90 20.67 8.23
C SER A 203 18.33 20.13 8.15
N ALA A 204 19.12 20.59 7.16
CA ALA A 204 20.52 20.20 7.04
C ALA A 204 21.37 20.80 8.18
N GLY A 205 22.37 20.03 8.64
CA GLY A 205 23.40 20.56 9.52
C GLY A 205 24.31 21.59 8.83
N PRO A 206 25.26 22.23 9.55
CA PRO A 206 26.12 23.29 9.00
C PRO A 206 26.91 22.91 7.75
N GLY A 207 27.20 21.62 7.56
CA GLY A 207 27.89 21.08 6.38
C GLY A 207 26.98 20.79 5.18
N GLY A 208 25.69 21.10 5.24
CA GLY A 208 24.71 20.80 4.19
C GLY A 208 24.29 19.33 4.15
N LEU A 209 24.59 18.55 5.19
CA LEU A 209 24.21 17.14 5.27
C LEU A 209 22.81 17.02 5.88
N LEU A 210 21.90 16.40 5.12
CA LEU A 210 20.56 16.06 5.61
C LEU A 210 20.61 14.86 6.58
N PRO A 211 20.07 14.99 7.80
CA PRO A 211 19.99 13.89 8.75
C PRO A 211 18.82 12.98 8.44
N GLU A 212 18.83 11.81 9.07
CA GLU A 212 17.68 10.92 9.13
C GLU A 212 16.55 11.52 10.00
N GLN A 213 16.91 11.99 11.20
CA GLN A 213 15.96 12.51 12.18
C GLN A 213 16.38 13.89 12.72
N THR A 214 15.38 14.65 13.16
CA THR A 214 15.52 15.98 13.77
C THR A 214 15.04 15.95 15.22
N TRP A 215 15.74 16.60 16.14
CA TRP A 215 15.32 16.69 17.54
C TRP A 215 14.12 17.64 17.70
N ASP A 216 13.09 17.16 18.40
CA ASP A 216 11.79 17.83 18.60
C ASP A 216 11.47 18.07 20.09
N GLY A 217 12.38 17.69 20.98
CA GLY A 217 12.30 17.97 22.42
C GLY A 217 12.90 19.32 22.81
N PRO A 218 12.83 19.69 24.09
CA PRO A 218 13.57 20.83 24.63
C PRO A 218 15.08 20.71 24.37
N ASP A 219 15.78 21.83 24.31
CA ASP A 219 17.25 21.86 24.16
C ASP A 219 17.93 21.10 25.32
N ILE A 220 18.89 20.24 24.97
CA ILE A 220 19.78 19.53 25.89
C ILE A 220 21.23 19.78 25.45
N PRO A 221 21.81 20.95 25.81
CA PRO A 221 23.14 21.36 25.33
C PRO A 221 24.25 20.35 25.65
N GLU A 222 24.17 19.65 26.78
CA GLU A 222 25.17 18.66 27.21
C GLU A 222 25.22 17.43 26.28
N ARG A 223 24.18 17.25 25.45
CA ARG A 223 24.07 16.17 24.46
C ARG A 223 24.06 16.68 23.02
N GLU A 224 24.30 17.97 22.81
CA GLU A 224 24.25 18.64 21.50
C GLU A 224 22.87 18.51 20.79
N LEU A 225 21.80 18.30 21.56
CA LEU A 225 20.44 18.20 21.04
C LEU A 225 19.75 19.57 21.17
N PHE A 226 19.31 20.11 20.05
CA PHE A 226 18.64 21.42 19.99
C PHE A 226 17.39 21.33 19.14
N PHE A 227 16.32 21.99 19.57
CA PHE A 227 15.02 21.94 18.92
C PHE A 227 15.12 22.35 17.43
N GLY A 228 14.73 21.44 16.53
CA GLY A 228 14.81 21.61 15.09
C GLY A 228 16.17 21.29 14.46
N GLN A 229 17.18 20.89 15.22
CA GLN A 229 18.51 20.49 14.71
C GLN A 229 18.61 18.97 14.51
N PRO A 230 19.61 18.46 13.76
CA PRO A 230 19.86 17.02 13.65
C PRO A 230 19.87 16.32 15.02
N ALA A 231 19.18 15.19 15.11
CA ALA A 231 19.25 14.31 16.28
C ALA A 231 20.54 13.46 16.26
N GLY A 232 20.65 12.45 17.13
CA GLY A 232 21.78 11.51 17.19
C GLY A 232 21.74 10.37 16.16
N SER A 233 20.70 10.33 15.32
CA SER A 233 20.51 9.39 14.21
C SER A 233 21.54 9.56 13.06
N ALA A 234 21.44 8.74 12.01
CA ALA A 234 22.35 8.78 10.88
C ALA A 234 22.35 10.15 10.17
N MET A 235 23.55 10.72 9.96
CA MET A 235 23.77 11.90 9.12
C MET A 235 25.12 11.78 8.40
N PRO A 236 25.17 11.79 7.06
CA PRO A 236 24.06 12.00 6.13
C PRO A 236 23.18 10.75 5.92
N LEU A 237 21.88 10.95 5.72
CA LEU A 237 21.00 9.93 5.16
C LEU A 237 20.97 10.05 3.63
N VAL A 238 21.50 9.04 2.91
CA VAL A 238 21.53 9.04 1.44
C VAL A 238 20.12 9.11 0.83
N TRP A 239 19.13 8.50 1.49
CA TRP A 239 17.73 8.60 1.07
C TRP A 239 17.21 10.04 1.12
N ALA A 240 17.42 10.78 2.21
CA ALA A 240 17.01 12.19 2.30
C ALA A 240 17.62 13.05 1.18
N HIS A 241 18.89 12.81 0.84
CA HIS A 241 19.56 13.50 -0.28
C HIS A 241 18.99 13.10 -1.65
N SER A 242 18.66 11.82 -1.84
CA SER A 242 17.99 11.36 -3.06
C SER A 242 16.62 12.01 -3.21
N GLU A 243 15.85 12.10 -2.12
CA GLU A 243 14.54 12.75 -2.13
C GLU A 243 14.63 14.24 -2.44
N HIS A 244 15.64 14.95 -1.89
CA HIS A 244 15.93 16.34 -2.24
C HIS A 244 16.19 16.50 -3.74
N ILE A 245 17.08 15.69 -4.33
CA ILE A 245 17.40 15.75 -5.78
C ILE A 245 16.16 15.49 -6.62
N LYS A 246 15.37 14.47 -6.26
CA LYS A 246 14.11 14.14 -6.95
C LYS A 246 13.11 15.28 -6.86
N LEU A 247 12.96 15.91 -5.69
CA LEU A 247 12.05 17.04 -5.50
C LEU A 247 12.46 18.28 -6.31
N VAL A 248 13.75 18.62 -6.30
CA VAL A 248 14.28 19.72 -7.12
C VAL A 248 14.01 19.46 -8.60
N ARG A 249 14.21 18.21 -9.06
CA ARG A 249 13.90 17.83 -10.43
C ARG A 249 12.40 17.91 -10.73
N SER A 250 11.56 17.41 -9.84
CA SER A 250 10.11 17.44 -9.97
C SER A 250 9.57 18.88 -10.06
N LEU A 251 10.05 19.77 -9.19
CA LEU A 251 9.71 21.20 -9.21
C LEU A 251 10.17 21.88 -10.50
N ARG A 252 11.33 21.52 -11.04
CA ARG A 252 11.80 22.05 -12.33
C ARG A 252 10.87 21.66 -13.48
N ASP A 253 10.44 20.40 -13.51
CA ASP A 253 9.62 19.86 -14.59
C ASP A 253 8.11 20.15 -14.39
N GLY A 254 7.70 20.54 -13.18
CA GLY A 254 6.30 20.83 -12.84
C GLY A 254 5.44 19.57 -12.63
N VAL A 255 6.07 18.40 -12.51
CA VAL A 255 5.44 17.09 -12.32
C VAL A 255 6.35 16.22 -11.46
N VAL A 256 5.78 15.25 -10.73
CA VAL A 256 6.56 14.27 -9.97
C VAL A 256 7.45 13.46 -10.93
N PHE A 257 8.76 13.65 -10.82
CA PHE A 257 9.74 13.11 -11.76
C PHE A 257 9.79 11.57 -11.79
N ASP A 258 9.63 10.93 -10.63
CA ASP A 258 9.78 9.49 -10.47
C ASP A 258 8.46 8.72 -10.45
N MET A 259 7.36 9.35 -10.88
CA MET A 259 6.05 8.69 -11.01
C MET A 259 6.02 7.78 -12.25
N PRO A 260 5.82 6.46 -12.11
CA PRO A 260 5.66 5.56 -13.25
C PRO A 260 4.39 5.93 -14.05
N PRO A 261 4.47 6.03 -15.39
CA PRO A 261 3.32 6.47 -16.19
C PRO A 261 2.21 5.42 -16.29
N GLN A 262 2.52 4.13 -16.10
CA GLN A 262 1.58 3.04 -16.33
C GLN A 262 0.34 3.13 -15.46
N GLY A 263 0.53 3.35 -14.14
CA GLY A 263 -0.58 3.51 -13.21
C GLY A 263 -1.44 4.73 -13.53
N VAL A 264 -0.81 5.85 -13.93
CA VAL A 264 -1.52 7.09 -14.27
C VAL A 264 -2.46 6.89 -15.46
N GLU A 265 -1.96 6.31 -16.55
CA GLU A 265 -2.81 6.03 -17.72
C GLU A 265 -3.89 5.00 -17.37
N ARG A 266 -3.51 3.92 -16.69
CA ARG A 266 -4.39 2.77 -16.47
C ARG A 266 -5.47 3.02 -15.42
N TYR A 267 -5.11 3.53 -14.25
CA TYR A 267 -5.99 3.63 -13.08
C TYR A 267 -6.54 5.03 -12.86
N ILE A 268 -5.80 6.08 -13.18
CA ILE A 268 -6.28 7.46 -12.98
C ILE A 268 -7.09 7.93 -14.18
N ARG A 269 -6.56 7.80 -15.40
CA ARG A 269 -7.22 8.30 -16.63
C ARG A 269 -8.26 7.34 -17.18
N ASN A 270 -7.88 6.07 -17.37
CA ASN A 270 -8.77 5.07 -17.98
C ASN A 270 -9.69 4.39 -16.97
N LYS A 271 -9.48 4.60 -15.66
CA LYS A 271 -10.27 3.99 -14.58
C LYS A 271 -10.41 2.47 -14.75
N THR A 272 -9.31 1.81 -15.14
CA THR A 272 -9.32 0.37 -15.42
C THR A 272 -9.61 -0.41 -14.13
N ALA A 273 -10.71 -1.14 -14.13
CA ALA A 273 -11.10 -2.06 -13.07
C ALA A 273 -10.59 -3.48 -13.36
N SER A 274 -10.54 -4.33 -12.34
CA SER A 274 -10.27 -5.75 -12.55
C SER A 274 -11.53 -6.45 -13.06
N HIS A 275 -11.40 -7.43 -13.94
CA HIS A 275 -12.52 -8.28 -14.36
C HIS A 275 -12.50 -9.65 -13.65
N LEU A 276 -11.57 -9.86 -12.71
CA LEU A 276 -11.38 -11.14 -12.05
C LEU A 276 -11.04 -10.99 -10.56
N ARG A 277 -11.09 -12.11 -9.85
CA ARG A 277 -10.45 -12.33 -8.56
C ARG A 277 -9.53 -13.54 -8.66
N ILE A 278 -8.39 -13.46 -7.96
CA ILE A 278 -7.37 -14.51 -8.01
C ILE A 278 -7.43 -15.31 -6.72
N TRP A 279 -7.59 -16.63 -6.86
CA TRP A 279 -7.51 -17.61 -5.79
C TRP A 279 -6.22 -18.41 -5.94
N ARG A 280 -5.49 -18.56 -4.83
CA ARG A 280 -4.28 -19.41 -4.74
C ARG A 280 -4.32 -20.24 -3.46
N PHE A 281 -3.55 -21.32 -3.41
CA PHE A 281 -3.43 -22.14 -2.19
C PHE A 281 -2.97 -21.35 -0.97
N ASN A 282 -2.05 -20.40 -1.17
CA ASN A 282 -1.47 -19.53 -0.15
C ASN A 282 -2.20 -18.18 0.02
N ASN A 283 -3.21 -17.90 -0.81
CA ASN A 283 -4.06 -16.73 -0.72
C ASN A 283 -5.45 -17.07 -1.27
N ARG A 284 -6.22 -17.78 -0.45
CA ARG A 284 -7.56 -18.24 -0.81
C ARG A 284 -8.53 -17.07 -0.69
N LEU A 285 -9.63 -17.17 -1.42
CA LEU A 285 -10.84 -16.40 -1.17
C LEU A 285 -12.01 -17.37 -1.01
N SER A 286 -12.97 -16.98 -0.19
CA SER A 286 -14.26 -17.65 0.00
C SER A 286 -15.38 -17.05 -0.85
N SER A 287 -15.16 -15.83 -1.39
CA SER A 287 -16.16 -15.11 -2.18
C SER A 287 -15.59 -14.31 -3.35
N VAL A 288 -16.37 -14.22 -4.44
CA VAL A 288 -16.10 -13.41 -5.64
C VAL A 288 -17.28 -12.47 -5.91
N PRO A 289 -17.06 -11.19 -6.23
CA PRO A 289 -18.16 -10.30 -6.61
C PRO A 289 -18.85 -10.72 -7.90
N VAL A 290 -20.16 -10.48 -7.99
CA VAL A 290 -20.93 -10.59 -9.25
C VAL A 290 -20.22 -9.83 -10.36
N GLY A 291 -20.19 -10.41 -11.56
CA GLY A 291 -19.57 -9.79 -12.74
C GLY A 291 -18.06 -10.02 -12.87
N LYS A 292 -17.42 -10.73 -11.94
CA LYS A 292 -15.99 -11.07 -12.00
C LYS A 292 -15.78 -12.56 -12.32
N GLN A 293 -14.71 -12.87 -13.04
CA GLN A 293 -14.19 -14.23 -13.19
C GLN A 293 -13.46 -14.68 -11.91
N LEU A 294 -13.35 -16.00 -11.72
CA LEU A 294 -12.48 -16.57 -10.69
C LEU A 294 -11.27 -17.22 -11.37
N ARG A 295 -10.10 -16.58 -11.24
CA ARG A 295 -8.83 -17.14 -11.65
C ARG A 295 -8.28 -18.05 -10.55
N LEU A 296 -8.15 -19.34 -10.84
CA LEU A 296 -7.44 -20.29 -10.00
C LEU A 296 -6.00 -20.38 -10.49
N GLU A 297 -5.02 -20.02 -9.67
CA GLU A 297 -3.61 -20.04 -10.04
C GLU A 297 -2.79 -21.02 -9.17
N THR A 298 -1.96 -21.82 -9.83
CA THR A 298 -1.16 -22.90 -9.24
C THR A 298 0.30 -22.85 -9.69
N GLU A 299 1.21 -23.40 -8.89
CA GLU A 299 2.65 -23.50 -9.24
C GLU A 299 2.95 -24.69 -10.17
N ALA A 300 2.03 -25.65 -10.25
CA ALA A 300 2.13 -26.82 -11.11
C ALA A 300 0.96 -26.87 -12.10
N ASN A 301 1.17 -27.57 -13.21
CA ASN A 301 0.13 -27.84 -14.19
C ASN A 301 -1.04 -28.60 -13.53
N ALA A 302 -2.26 -28.25 -13.89
CA ALA A 302 -3.46 -28.79 -13.27
C ALA A 302 -4.61 -28.92 -14.27
N LEU A 303 -5.52 -29.84 -14.00
CA LEU A 303 -6.88 -29.85 -14.54
C LEU A 303 -7.81 -29.48 -13.39
N VAL A 304 -8.57 -28.39 -13.55
CA VAL A 304 -9.58 -28.00 -12.56
C VAL A 304 -10.88 -28.74 -12.86
N HIS A 305 -11.33 -29.52 -11.89
CA HIS A 305 -12.63 -30.18 -11.91
C HIS A 305 -13.61 -29.36 -11.08
N TRP A 306 -14.71 -28.89 -11.67
CA TRP A 306 -15.59 -27.91 -11.00
C TRP A 306 -17.07 -28.03 -11.39
N SER A 307 -17.92 -27.43 -10.55
CA SER A 307 -19.38 -27.38 -10.71
C SER A 307 -19.96 -26.15 -10.02
N THR A 308 -21.05 -25.60 -10.58
CA THR A 308 -21.87 -24.54 -9.95
C THR A 308 -23.22 -25.05 -9.42
N ASP A 309 -23.49 -26.35 -9.54
CA ASP A 309 -24.76 -27.00 -9.17
C ASP A 309 -24.57 -28.21 -8.25
N ASN A 310 -23.55 -28.15 -7.39
CA ASN A 310 -23.18 -29.18 -6.41
C ASN A 310 -22.92 -30.55 -7.04
N TRP A 311 -22.12 -30.58 -8.10
CA TRP A 311 -21.72 -31.79 -8.84
C TRP A 311 -22.85 -32.48 -9.60
N THR A 312 -23.98 -31.80 -9.84
CA THR A 312 -25.03 -32.34 -10.73
C THR A 312 -24.54 -32.33 -12.17
N THR A 313 -23.88 -31.25 -12.57
CA THR A 313 -23.05 -31.15 -13.76
C THR A 313 -21.60 -30.93 -13.37
N VAL A 314 -20.71 -31.35 -14.26
CA VAL A 314 -19.26 -31.33 -14.05
C VAL A 314 -18.62 -30.70 -15.27
N SER A 315 -17.66 -29.83 -15.02
CA SER A 315 -16.77 -29.27 -16.03
C SER A 315 -15.32 -29.54 -15.65
N ASP A 316 -14.51 -29.88 -16.65
CA ASP A 316 -13.06 -30.00 -16.52
C ASP A 316 -12.40 -28.91 -17.37
N SER A 317 -11.47 -28.17 -16.77
CA SER A 317 -10.80 -27.04 -17.42
C SER A 317 -9.29 -27.17 -17.22
N PRO A 318 -8.51 -27.42 -18.30
CA PRO A 318 -7.06 -27.55 -18.18
C PRO A 318 -6.44 -26.18 -17.94
N ALA A 319 -5.47 -26.13 -17.03
CA ALA A 319 -4.71 -24.93 -16.77
C ALA A 319 -3.79 -24.61 -17.94
N ILE A 320 -3.61 -23.32 -18.18
CA ILE A 320 -2.69 -22.80 -19.19
C ILE A 320 -1.50 -22.11 -18.52
N PRO A 321 -0.29 -22.17 -19.11
CA PRO A 321 0.88 -21.52 -18.54
C PRO A 321 0.73 -20.00 -18.57
N SER A 322 1.13 -19.34 -17.48
CA SER A 322 1.16 -17.87 -17.38
C SER A 322 2.34 -17.24 -18.12
N GLY A 323 3.34 -18.04 -18.52
CA GLY A 323 4.64 -17.57 -19.00
C GLY A 323 5.63 -17.24 -17.88
N LEU A 324 5.22 -17.35 -16.61
CA LEU A 324 6.02 -16.96 -15.44
C LEU A 324 6.30 -18.12 -14.48
N GLY A 325 6.25 -19.36 -14.99
CA GLY A 325 6.42 -20.56 -14.19
C GLY A 325 5.22 -20.91 -13.30
N THR A 326 4.06 -20.29 -13.54
CA THR A 326 2.77 -20.66 -12.93
C THR A 326 1.76 -21.06 -14.00
N TYR A 327 0.64 -21.63 -13.56
CA TYR A 327 -0.48 -22.05 -14.40
C TYR A 327 -1.77 -21.44 -13.85
N TYR A 328 -2.74 -21.19 -14.72
CA TYR A 328 -4.03 -20.68 -14.29
C TYR A 328 -5.21 -21.23 -15.09
N VAL A 329 -6.38 -21.20 -14.46
CA VAL A 329 -7.69 -21.45 -15.08
C VAL A 329 -8.63 -20.31 -14.68
N ASP A 330 -9.29 -19.71 -15.67
CA ASP A 330 -10.34 -18.71 -15.42
C ASP A 330 -11.71 -19.37 -15.49
N LEU A 331 -12.37 -19.47 -14.33
CA LEU A 331 -13.73 -19.98 -14.24
C LEU A 331 -14.73 -18.87 -14.60
N PRO A 332 -15.71 -19.17 -15.49
CA PRO A 332 -16.57 -18.16 -16.09
C PRO A 332 -17.74 -17.73 -15.17
N LEU A 333 -17.43 -17.26 -13.96
CA LEU A 333 -18.42 -16.90 -12.94
C LEU A 333 -19.03 -15.51 -13.13
N GLN A 334 -18.56 -14.72 -14.10
CA GLN A 334 -19.00 -13.34 -14.34
C GLN A 334 -20.47 -13.23 -14.76
N HIS A 335 -21.11 -14.34 -15.15
CA HIS A 335 -22.52 -14.39 -15.54
C HIS A 335 -23.41 -15.09 -14.50
N GLU A 336 -22.83 -15.50 -13.38
CA GLU A 336 -23.55 -16.15 -12.30
C GLU A 336 -24.20 -15.13 -11.37
N ASP A 337 -25.35 -15.49 -10.82
CA ASP A 337 -26.08 -14.67 -9.86
C ASP A 337 -25.46 -14.75 -8.46
N ALA A 338 -25.69 -13.70 -7.66
CA ALA A 338 -25.33 -13.73 -6.25
C ALA A 338 -26.01 -14.92 -5.53
N GLY A 339 -25.24 -15.65 -4.74
CA GLY A 339 -25.65 -16.90 -4.09
C GLY A 339 -25.24 -18.17 -4.85
N THR A 340 -24.78 -18.06 -6.10
CA THR A 340 -24.16 -19.21 -6.79
C THR A 340 -22.93 -19.68 -6.02
N ARG A 341 -22.84 -20.99 -5.80
CA ARG A 341 -21.70 -21.63 -5.15
C ARG A 341 -20.94 -22.44 -6.19
N VAL A 342 -19.68 -22.06 -6.44
CA VAL A 342 -18.76 -22.90 -7.20
C VAL A 342 -18.03 -23.84 -6.24
N VAL A 343 -17.98 -25.13 -6.59
CA VAL A 343 -17.18 -26.15 -5.90
C VAL A 343 -16.17 -26.68 -6.91
N PHE A 344 -14.92 -26.82 -6.50
CA PHE A 344 -13.86 -27.28 -7.39
C PHE A 344 -12.78 -28.05 -6.64
N THR A 345 -12.05 -28.89 -7.37
CA THR A 345 -10.84 -29.57 -6.92
C THR A 345 -9.83 -29.64 -8.07
N PHE A 346 -8.61 -30.08 -7.77
CA PHE A 346 -7.51 -30.13 -8.74
C PHE A 346 -7.11 -31.59 -9.01
N TYR A 347 -6.93 -31.92 -10.29
CA TYR A 347 -6.19 -33.09 -10.72
C TYR A 347 -4.81 -32.64 -11.22
N TRP A 348 -3.76 -33.28 -10.71
CA TRP A 348 -2.36 -32.98 -11.00
C TRP A 348 -1.84 -34.00 -12.03
N PRO A 349 -1.88 -33.69 -13.34
CA PRO A 349 -1.58 -34.65 -14.40
C PRO A 349 -0.14 -35.17 -14.34
N ASP A 350 0.82 -34.33 -13.93
CA ASP A 350 2.24 -34.68 -13.93
C ASP A 350 2.61 -35.76 -12.90
N VAL A 351 1.77 -35.95 -11.88
CA VAL A 351 1.92 -36.96 -10.81
C VAL A 351 0.72 -37.90 -10.71
N GLU A 352 -0.21 -37.81 -11.66
CA GLU A 352 -1.44 -38.60 -11.75
C GLU A 352 -2.24 -38.67 -10.43
N ASN A 353 -2.32 -37.57 -9.69
CA ASN A 353 -2.96 -37.53 -8.37
C ASN A 353 -4.03 -36.45 -8.27
N TRP A 354 -5.08 -36.73 -7.50
CA TRP A 354 -6.08 -35.73 -7.12
C TRP A 354 -5.64 -34.96 -5.87
N GLU A 355 -6.13 -33.74 -5.72
CA GLU A 355 -5.95 -32.96 -4.49
C GLU A 355 -6.73 -33.55 -3.30
N HIS A 356 -7.73 -34.40 -3.57
CA HIS A 356 -8.60 -35.07 -2.58
C HIS A 356 -9.31 -34.11 -1.60
N THR A 357 -9.38 -32.83 -1.97
CA THR A 357 -10.02 -31.77 -1.19
C THR A 357 -10.87 -30.92 -2.13
N ASP A 358 -12.13 -30.72 -1.75
CA ASP A 358 -13.03 -29.79 -2.43
C ASP A 358 -12.87 -28.39 -1.82
N PHE A 359 -12.71 -27.40 -2.69
CA PHE A 359 -12.72 -25.99 -2.35
C PHE A 359 -14.06 -25.38 -2.78
N THR A 360 -14.39 -24.23 -2.20
CA THR A 360 -15.63 -23.54 -2.51
C THR A 360 -15.42 -22.05 -2.52
N VAL A 361 -16.03 -21.41 -3.52
CA VAL A 361 -16.18 -19.95 -3.58
C VAL A 361 -17.66 -19.61 -3.83
N GLN A 362 -18.14 -18.56 -3.20
CA GLN A 362 -19.50 -18.04 -3.41
C GLN A 362 -19.48 -16.76 -4.23
N VAL A 363 -20.42 -16.62 -5.15
CA VAL A 363 -20.68 -15.36 -5.83
C VAL A 363 -21.51 -14.47 -4.91
N VAL A 364 -21.03 -13.26 -4.62
CA VAL A 364 -21.66 -12.33 -3.68
C VAL A 364 -21.88 -10.97 -4.33
N ASN A 365 -22.87 -10.22 -3.84
CA ASN A 365 -22.98 -8.81 -4.19
C ASN A 365 -21.77 -8.06 -3.62
N GLU A 366 -21.25 -7.10 -4.39
CA GLU A 366 -20.20 -6.21 -3.90
C GLU A 366 -20.76 -5.37 -2.72
N PRO A 367 -20.03 -5.22 -1.60
CA PRO A 367 -20.51 -4.44 -0.46
C PRO A 367 -20.76 -2.98 -0.88
N GLU A 368 -21.92 -2.41 -0.49
CA GLU A 368 -22.32 -1.04 -0.84
C GLU A 368 -21.31 0.06 -0.43
N ASN A 369 -20.39 -0.23 0.49
CA ASN A 369 -19.37 0.72 0.95
C ASN A 369 -18.35 1.14 -0.14
N GLN A 370 -18.29 0.45 -1.28
CA GLN A 370 -17.48 0.87 -2.43
C GLN A 370 -18.21 1.81 -3.40
N MET A 371 -19.55 1.90 -3.36
CA MET A 371 -20.32 2.71 -4.32
C MET A 371 -20.45 4.20 -3.94
N ARG A 372 -19.99 4.60 -2.75
CA ARG A 372 -20.40 5.90 -2.16
C ARG A 372 -19.60 7.12 -2.61
N ILE A 373 -18.65 6.99 -3.52
CA ILE A 373 -17.79 8.12 -3.94
C ILE A 373 -17.97 8.50 -5.43
N ASP A 374 -18.58 7.63 -6.26
CA ASP A 374 -18.80 7.91 -7.69
C ASP A 374 -20.14 8.59 -8.01
N ARG A 375 -20.82 9.19 -7.02
CA ARG A 375 -22.06 9.95 -7.24
C ARG A 375 -22.02 11.31 -6.56
N GLU A 376 -21.30 12.24 -7.17
CA GLU A 376 -21.71 13.65 -7.18
C GLU A 376 -21.71 14.13 -8.64
N GLU A 377 -22.90 14.58 -9.09
CA GLU A 377 -23.17 15.21 -10.39
C GLU A 377 -22.50 16.59 -10.52
#